data_AF-A0AAD7IAC7-F1
#
_entry.id   AF-A0AAD7IAC7-F1
#
_cell.length_a   1.000
_cell.length_b   1.000
_cell.length_c   1.000
_cell.angle_alpha   90.00
_cell.angle_beta   90.00
_cell.angle_gamma   90.00
#
_symmetry.space_group_name_H-M   'P 1'
#
loop_
_entity.id
_entity.type
_entity.pdbx_description
1 polymer ?
#
loop_
_entity_poly.entity_id
_entity_poly.type
_entity_poly.pdbx_seq_one_letter_code
_entity_poly.pdbx_strand_id
1 'polypeptide(L)'
;SQEERKVFELLKEVKAISAKIPGSSASKLSSRNQIRGYMGLFGMPIIFFTYNPNAVHSAMFQVIFGDDHVDLKARFPTLVEYNERVRRLAKDPVAAADFF
;
A
#
# COMPACT_ATOMS: atom_id res chain seq x y z
N SER A 1 -30.84 -24.52 -24.47
CA SER A 1 -31.52 -24.19 -25.73
C SER A 1 -30.49 -23.99 -26.86
N GLN A 2 -30.85 -24.22 -28.13
CA GLN A 2 -29.97 -23.89 -29.28
C GLN A 2 -29.56 -22.41 -29.30
N GLU A 3 -30.43 -21.52 -28.82
CA GLU A 3 -30.13 -20.09 -28.74
C GLU A 3 -29.02 -19.76 -27.74
N GLU A 4 -29.00 -20.43 -26.59
CA GLU A 4 -27.92 -20.26 -25.60
C GLU A 4 -26.56 -20.62 -26.20
N ARG A 5 -26.48 -21.69 -27.01
CA ARG A 5 -25.23 -22.07 -27.70
C ARG A 5 -24.74 -20.97 -28.64
N LYS A 6 -25.64 -20.36 -29.42
CA LYS A 6 -25.31 -19.22 -30.30
C LYS A 6 -24.82 -18.01 -29.51
N VAL A 7 -25.42 -17.73 -28.36
CA VAL A 7 -24.98 -16.65 -27.46
C VAL A 7 -23.56 -16.91 -26.94
N PHE A 8 -23.26 -18.14 -26.51
CA PHE A 8 -21.91 -18.49 -26.05
C PHE A 8 -20.85 -18.43 -27.17
N GLU A 9 -21.22 -18.81 -28.40
CA GLU A 9 -20.34 -18.68 -29.57
C GLU A 9 -20.03 -17.21 -29.85
N LEU A 10 -21.04 -16.34 -29.88
CA LEU A 10 -20.85 -14.90 -30.07
C LEU A 10 -19.98 -14.30 -28.96
N LEU A 11 -20.24 -14.64 -27.70
CA LEU A 11 -19.44 -14.18 -26.56
C LEU A 11 -17.98 -14.62 -26.67
N LYS A 12 -17.71 -15.82 -27.20
CA LYS A 12 -16.35 -16.31 -27.43
C LYS A 12 -15.62 -15.48 -28.47
N GLU A 13 -16.28 -15.14 -29.57
CA GLU A 13 -15.72 -14.29 -30.63
C GLU A 13 -15.44 -12.86 -30.13
N VAL A 14 -16.41 -12.26 -29.44
CA VAL A 14 -16.26 -10.92 -28.83
C VAL A 14 -15.10 -10.92 -27.82
N LYS A 15 -14.97 -11.98 -27.02
CA LYS A 15 -13.87 -12.12 -26.05
C LYS A 15 -12.51 -12.26 -26.75
N ALA A 16 -12.44 -12.96 -27.87
CA ALA A 16 -11.21 -13.09 -28.66
C ALA A 16 -10.77 -11.74 -29.24
N ILE A 17 -11.71 -10.96 -29.80
CA ILE A 17 -11.41 -9.63 -30.35
C ILE A 17 -11.04 -8.66 -29.24
N SER A 18 -11.81 -8.64 -28.15
CA SER A 18 -11.56 -7.71 -27.04
C SER A 18 -10.16 -7.89 -26.44
N ALA A 19 -9.59 -9.10 -26.42
CA ALA A 19 -8.22 -9.32 -25.94
C ALA A 19 -7.16 -8.52 -26.70
N LYS A 20 -7.44 -8.13 -27.95
CA LYS A 20 -6.56 -7.32 -28.81
C LYS A 20 -6.86 -5.82 -28.76
N ILE A 21 -7.97 -5.40 -28.17
CA ILE A 21 -8.33 -3.99 -28.00
C ILE A 21 -7.66 -3.44 -26.74
N PRO A 22 -6.76 -2.44 -26.85
CA PRO A 22 -6.13 -1.82 -25.68
C PRO A 22 -7.19 -1.27 -24.71
N GLY A 23 -7.00 -1.53 -23.41
CA GLY A 23 -7.89 -1.02 -22.36
C GLY A 23 -9.18 -1.82 -22.13
N SER A 24 -9.49 -2.80 -22.97
CA SER A 24 -10.61 -3.72 -22.74
C SER A 24 -10.37 -4.60 -21.50
N SER A 25 -11.45 -5.18 -20.96
CA SER A 25 -11.35 -6.12 -19.83
C SER A 25 -10.47 -7.34 -20.13
N ALA A 26 -10.54 -7.87 -21.36
CA ALA A 26 -9.74 -9.02 -21.78
C ALA A 26 -8.25 -8.66 -21.97
N SER A 27 -7.94 -7.47 -22.50
CA SER A 27 -6.57 -6.95 -22.62
C SER A 27 -5.93 -6.72 -21.25
N LYS A 28 -6.68 -6.14 -20.29
CA LYS A 28 -6.23 -5.97 -18.90
C LYS A 28 -5.94 -7.32 -18.22
N LEU A 29 -6.81 -8.31 -18.42
CA LEU A 29 -6.60 -9.67 -17.89
C LEU A 29 -5.35 -10.32 -18.47
N SER A 30 -5.14 -10.21 -19.78
CA SER A 30 -3.94 -10.72 -20.45
C SER A 30 -2.67 -10.07 -19.90
N SER A 31 -2.66 -8.74 -19.77
CA SER A 31 -1.53 -7.99 -19.21
C SER A 31 -1.23 -8.39 -17.76
N ARG A 32 -2.26 -8.57 -16.92
CA ARG A 32 -2.10 -9.06 -15.55
C ARG A 32 -1.48 -10.46 -15.50
N ASN A 33 -1.90 -11.35 -16.40
CA ASN A 33 -1.34 -12.69 -16.49
C ASN A 33 0.12 -12.67 -16.96
N GLN A 34 0.48 -11.77 -17.89
CA GLN A 34 1.88 -11.57 -18.28
C GLN A 34 2.74 -11.07 -17.11
N ILE A 35 2.28 -10.06 -16.36
CA ILE A 35 3.00 -9.57 -15.16
C ILE A 35 3.23 -10.72 -14.17
N ARG A 36 2.21 -11.55 -13.89
CA ARG A 36 2.35 -12.73 -13.02
C ARG A 36 3.30 -13.79 -13.59
N GLY A 37 3.26 -14.03 -14.90
CA GLY A 37 4.20 -14.93 -15.58
C GLY A 37 5.64 -14.44 -15.46
N TYR A 38 5.86 -13.13 -15.59
CA TYR A 38 7.15 -12.50 -15.34
C TYR A 38 7.63 -12.69 -13.91
N MET A 39 6.73 -12.75 -12.91
CA MET A 39 7.13 -13.04 -11.54
C MET A 39 7.75 -14.43 -11.37
N GLY A 40 7.33 -15.41 -12.17
CA GLY A 40 7.92 -16.75 -12.15
C GLY A 40 9.34 -16.81 -12.74
N LEU A 41 9.66 -15.90 -13.67
CA LEU A 41 10.97 -15.84 -14.34
C LEU A 41 11.96 -14.88 -13.64
N PHE A 42 11.47 -13.72 -13.21
CA PHE A 42 12.29 -12.62 -12.65
C PHE A 42 12.16 -12.46 -11.13
N GLY A 43 11.31 -13.26 -10.48
CA GLY A 43 11.01 -13.13 -9.05
C GLY A 43 9.86 -12.16 -8.74
N MET A 44 9.50 -12.02 -7.46
CA MET A 44 8.43 -11.12 -7.05
C MET A 44 8.66 -9.67 -7.53
N PRO A 45 7.59 -8.93 -7.85
CA PRO A 45 7.72 -7.50 -8.15
C PRO A 45 8.31 -6.82 -6.91
N ILE A 46 9.36 -6.02 -7.13
CA ILE A 46 9.93 -5.20 -6.07
C ILE A 46 8.93 -4.08 -5.81
N ILE A 47 8.23 -4.16 -4.67
CA ILE A 47 7.37 -3.08 -4.20
C ILE A 47 8.28 -2.06 -3.52
N PHE A 48 8.47 -0.92 -4.16
CA PHE A 48 9.09 0.24 -3.52
C PHE A 48 8.01 0.96 -2.71
N PHE A 49 8.03 0.78 -1.40
CA PHE A 49 7.11 1.42 -0.48
C PHE A 49 7.86 2.44 0.38
N THR A 50 7.56 3.73 0.18
CA THR A 50 8.06 4.81 1.03
C THR A 50 7.00 5.14 2.07
N TYR A 51 7.24 4.75 3.31
CA TYR A 51 6.39 5.09 4.43
C TYR A 51 6.91 6.36 5.11
N ASN A 52 6.06 7.38 5.24
CA ASN A 52 6.39 8.60 5.99
C ASN A 52 5.56 8.65 7.29
N PRO A 53 6.05 8.10 8.41
CA PRO A 53 5.33 8.12 9.67
C PRO A 53 5.26 9.53 10.24
N ASN A 54 4.09 9.96 10.72
CA ASN A 54 3.98 11.26 11.40
C ASN A 54 4.60 11.20 12.82
N ALA A 55 5.60 12.04 13.07
CA ALA A 55 6.28 12.17 14.37
C ALA A 55 5.32 12.50 15.54
N VAL A 56 4.26 13.28 15.32
CA VAL A 56 3.28 13.67 16.37
C VAL A 56 2.59 12.45 16.99
N HIS A 57 2.38 11.40 16.21
CA HIS A 57 1.68 10.18 16.64
C HIS A 57 2.62 9.00 16.90
N SER A 58 3.93 9.21 16.71
CA SER A 58 4.93 8.19 16.93
C SER A 58 5.28 8.10 18.41
N ALA A 59 5.06 6.93 19.00
CA ALA A 59 5.54 6.62 20.36
C ALA A 59 7.08 6.72 20.43
N MET A 60 7.75 6.32 19.35
CA MET A 60 9.21 6.37 19.24
C MET A 60 9.72 7.81 19.27
N PHE A 61 9.04 8.75 18.62
CA PHE A 61 9.39 10.17 18.69
C PHE A 61 9.27 10.71 20.12
N GLN A 62 8.24 10.33 20.88
CA GLN A 62 8.08 10.76 22.26
C GLN A 62 9.24 10.28 23.15
N VAL A 63 9.76 9.07 22.92
CA VAL A 63 10.95 8.56 23.61
C VAL A 63 12.21 9.31 23.20
N ILE A 64 12.40 9.61 21.90
CA ILE A 64 13.55 10.39 21.42
C ILE A 64 13.53 11.81 22.01
N PHE A 65 12.35 12.41 22.13
CA PHE A 65 12.16 13.69 22.83
C PHE A 65 12.49 13.63 24.34
N GLY A 66 12.58 12.42 24.92
CA GLY A 66 12.93 12.19 26.32
C GLY A 66 11.75 11.86 27.24
N ASP A 67 10.65 11.33 26.72
CA ASP A 67 9.55 10.82 27.56
C ASP A 67 9.81 9.37 28.02
N ASP A 68 10.32 9.24 29.25
CA ASP A 68 10.62 7.96 29.90
C ASP A 68 9.37 7.14 30.30
N HIS A 69 8.16 7.73 30.23
CA HIS A 69 6.92 7.03 30.56
C HIS A 69 6.35 6.19 29.41
N VAL A 70 6.88 6.36 28.20
CA VAL A 70 6.39 5.64 27.01
C VAL A 70 7.02 4.25 26.95
N ASP A 71 6.21 3.23 27.21
CA ASP A 71 6.62 1.84 27.04
C ASP A 71 6.52 1.37 25.58
N LEU A 72 7.66 1.31 24.88
CA LEU A 72 7.74 0.80 23.51
C LEU A 72 7.53 -0.71 23.39
N LYS A 73 7.55 -1.46 24.50
CA LYS A 73 7.26 -2.91 24.49
C LYS A 73 5.76 -3.18 24.48
N ALA A 74 4.95 -2.21 24.89
CA ALA A 74 3.50 -2.32 24.83
C ALA A 74 3.01 -2.34 23.38
N ARG A 75 2.02 -3.19 23.08
CA ARG A 75 1.40 -3.25 21.74
C ARG A 75 0.76 -1.92 21.33
N PHE A 76 0.21 -1.20 22.30
CA PHE A 76 -0.39 0.12 22.14
C PHE A 76 0.10 1.03 23.27
N PRO A 77 1.26 1.70 23.10
CA PRO A 77 1.83 2.56 24.13
C PRO A 77 0.87 3.69 24.47
N THR A 78 0.68 3.97 25.76
CA THR A 78 -0.05 5.14 26.22
C THR A 78 0.81 6.37 25.96
N LEU A 79 0.26 7.35 25.25
CA LEU A 79 0.94 8.61 24.96
C LEU A 79 0.25 9.75 25.68
N VAL A 80 0.99 10.84 25.89
CA VAL A 80 0.42 12.10 26.36
C VAL A 80 -0.62 12.64 25.39
N GLU A 81 -1.46 13.55 25.87
CA GLU A 81 -2.50 14.22 25.09
C GLU A 81 -1.97 14.85 23.79
N TYR A 82 -2.81 14.88 22.76
CA TYR A 82 -2.42 15.33 21.42
C TYR A 82 -1.73 16.70 21.42
N ASN A 83 -2.29 17.67 22.16
CA ASN A 83 -1.73 19.01 22.23
C ASN A 83 -0.32 19.04 22.81
N GLU A 84 -0.02 18.17 23.77
CA GLU A 84 1.32 18.07 24.33
C GLU A 84 2.27 17.40 23.36
N ARG A 85 1.83 16.37 22.61
CA ARG A 85 2.65 15.76 21.55
C ARG A 85 3.07 16.77 20.48
N VAL A 86 2.15 17.62 20.04
CA VAL A 86 2.44 18.69 19.08
C VAL A 86 3.42 19.71 19.67
N ARG A 87 3.24 20.09 20.94
CA ARG A 87 4.18 21.00 21.62
C ARG A 87 5.57 20.42 21.74
N ARG A 88 5.71 19.13 22.06
CA ARG A 88 6.99 18.43 22.15
C ARG A 88 7.70 18.41 20.80
N LEU A 89 6.98 18.09 19.72
CA LEU A 89 7.52 18.17 18.37
C LEU A 89 8.04 19.57 18.02
N ALA A 90 7.28 20.62 18.39
CA ALA A 90 7.69 21.99 18.13
C ALA A 90 8.85 22.48 19.03
N LYS A 91 9.01 21.89 20.22
CA LYS A 91 10.06 22.25 21.18
C LYS A 91 11.43 21.71 20.79
N ASP A 92 11.47 20.55 20.14
CA ASP A 92 12.73 19.94 19.67
C ASP A 92 12.68 19.63 18.17
N PRO A 93 12.93 20.66 17.32
CA PRO A 93 12.97 20.48 15.87
C PRO A 93 14.17 19.65 15.40
N VAL A 94 15.22 19.50 16.22
CA VAL A 94 16.39 18.68 15.88
C VAL A 94 16.04 17.21 16.03
N ALA A 95 15.46 16.81 17.16
CA ALA A 95 14.91 15.46 17.33
C ALA A 95 13.84 15.14 16.28
N ALA A 96 13.05 16.13 15.86
CA ALA A 96 12.07 15.98 14.79
C ALA A 96 12.75 15.66 13.45
N ALA A 97 13.86 16.33 13.13
CA ALA A 97 14.63 16.07 11.93
C ALA A 97 15.33 14.71 11.98
N ASP A 98 15.93 14.33 13.12
CA ASP A 98 16.60 13.04 13.30
C ASP A 98 15.63 11.84 13.27
N PHE A 99 14.35 12.07 13.51
CA PHE A 99 13.31 11.05 13.40
C PHE A 99 12.98 10.66 11.95
N PHE A 100 13.21 11.55 10.98
CA PHE A 100 12.90 11.36 9.55
C PHE A 100 14.13 10.95 8.74
#